data_AF-A0AAU3FZC7-F1
#
_entry.id   AF-A0AAU3FZC7-F1
#
_cell.length_a   1.000
_cell.length_b   1.000
_cell.length_c   1.000
_cell.angle_alpha   90.00
_cell.angle_beta   90.00
_cell.angle_gamma   90.00
#
_symmetry.space_group_name_H-M   'P 1'
#
loop_
_entity.id
_entity.type
_entity.pdbx_description
1 polymer ?
#
loop_
_entity_poly.entity_id
_entity_poly.type
_entity_poly.pdbx_seq_one_letter_code
_entity_poly.pdbx_strand_id
1 'polypeptide(L)'
;MAVYGIDLGTTYSCIASVDDVGRPTVLRNLEGTDTTPSVVFFESPDNVVVGATAKDSAVLEPDLVVSRIKRDMGHDVPRVRHDRPYTPEEISAFILRKLADDAQTATGEPVEDVVVTVPAYFGAAERDATRKAGHIAGLNVIDIVSEPIAAAITYGVLNPDQDHTILVYDLGGGTFDTTVITLHGGNIEVVCTDGDHELGGADWDDRLVEHLADRFEAEHPDAGSPLLDKQSEQQLRRDAEDLKKTLSTRTQHTVRVVHEGRVAKVELTREAFTELTRDLLDRTVEITRRTMETAAVKGVQAYDHLVLVGGSTKMPAVTEVLQKEFQLTPRLQDPDLAVAKGAALYAFEETYRRLLLSGETARAEDMAARAGLSADQQEQIAGRTIKTVASRAFGIVVTDKETRRRSVEHLVHANDPLPAAVTQEFYTIDQGQTGVTVEVMEQAGQAESDEPDDNGLIAEGVLKIPPGKPSGWPIEVTFALDTSGLLQVTSRERETGEELELRIQIGGMSEEEVAESRAALSRVQVS
;
A
#
# COMPACT_ATOMS: atom_id res chain seq x y z
N MET A 1 -9.44 -25.78 5.44
CA MET A 1 -9.83 -24.38 5.72
C MET A 1 -9.02 -23.57 4.73
N ALA A 2 -9.67 -23.10 3.67
CA ALA A 2 -8.99 -22.35 2.64
C ALA A 2 -8.60 -20.99 3.21
N VAL A 3 -7.38 -20.55 2.87
CA VAL A 3 -6.87 -19.22 3.21
C VAL A 3 -6.67 -18.44 1.92
N TYR A 4 -6.92 -17.14 1.99
CA TYR A 4 -6.96 -16.29 0.81
C TYR A 4 -5.98 -15.13 0.93
N GLY A 5 -5.38 -14.78 -0.19
CA GLY A 5 -4.59 -13.56 -0.35
C GLY A 5 -5.37 -12.56 -1.17
N ILE A 6 -5.56 -11.34 -0.65
CA ILE A 6 -6.22 -10.26 -1.35
C ILE A 6 -5.18 -9.18 -1.65
N ASP A 7 -5.01 -8.91 -2.95
CA ASP A 7 -4.38 -7.68 -3.40
C ASP A 7 -5.43 -6.57 -3.50
N LEU A 8 -5.46 -5.67 -2.50
CA LEU A 8 -6.38 -4.53 -2.49
C LEU A 8 -5.73 -3.34 -3.21
N GLY A 9 -5.64 -3.34 -4.54
CA GLY A 9 -4.98 -2.23 -5.26
C GLY A 9 -5.80 -0.92 -5.35
N THR A 10 -5.14 0.17 -5.78
CA THR A 10 -5.77 1.50 -5.94
C THR A 10 -6.79 1.56 -7.07
N THR A 11 -6.53 0.84 -8.17
CA THR A 11 -7.38 0.83 -9.38
C THR A 11 -8.03 -0.52 -9.64
N TYR A 12 -7.33 -1.60 -9.30
CA TYR A 12 -7.77 -2.97 -9.49
C TYR A 12 -7.37 -3.78 -8.27
N SER A 13 -8.23 -4.71 -7.88
CA SER A 13 -8.00 -5.65 -6.80
C SER A 13 -8.13 -7.09 -7.29
N CYS A 14 -7.46 -8.01 -6.61
CA CYS A 14 -7.39 -9.41 -6.98
C CYS A 14 -7.47 -10.29 -5.73
N ILE A 15 -8.08 -11.47 -5.84
CA ILE A 15 -8.10 -12.47 -4.77
C ILE A 15 -7.55 -13.79 -5.28
N ALA A 16 -6.71 -14.44 -4.47
CA ALA A 16 -6.12 -15.72 -4.77
C ALA A 16 -6.22 -16.67 -3.57
N SER A 17 -6.14 -17.97 -3.83
CA SER A 17 -6.05 -19.02 -2.82
C SER A 17 -4.92 -19.98 -3.17
N VAL A 18 -4.54 -20.83 -2.21
CA VAL A 18 -3.65 -21.98 -2.48
C VAL A 18 -4.53 -23.19 -2.80
N ASP A 19 -4.27 -23.87 -3.92
CA ASP A 19 -5.00 -25.07 -4.34
C ASP A 19 -4.59 -26.31 -3.52
N ASP A 20 -5.32 -27.42 -3.72
CA ASP A 20 -5.06 -28.72 -3.07
C ASP A 20 -3.74 -29.39 -3.50
N VAL A 21 -2.85 -28.69 -4.23
CA VAL A 21 -1.49 -29.15 -4.52
C VAL A 21 -0.44 -28.07 -4.21
N GLY A 22 -0.80 -27.09 -3.39
CA GLY A 22 0.12 -26.08 -2.87
C GLY A 22 0.44 -24.95 -3.84
N ARG A 23 -0.31 -24.81 -4.95
CA ARG A 23 -0.06 -23.76 -5.95
C ARG A 23 -1.00 -22.58 -5.77
N PRO A 24 -0.48 -21.33 -5.82
CA PRO A 24 -1.34 -20.16 -5.74
C PRO A 24 -2.13 -19.97 -7.04
N THR A 25 -3.44 -19.86 -6.91
CA THR A 25 -4.39 -19.69 -8.03
C THR A 25 -5.25 -18.47 -7.79
N VAL A 26 -5.38 -17.62 -8.81
CA VAL A 26 -6.29 -16.46 -8.78
C VAL A 26 -7.72 -16.92 -9.01
N LEU A 27 -8.64 -16.36 -8.25
CA LEU A 27 -10.07 -16.63 -8.37
C LEU A 27 -10.71 -15.53 -9.20
N ARG A 28 -11.44 -15.93 -10.24
CA ARG A 28 -12.12 -14.99 -11.13
C ARG A 28 -13.34 -14.40 -10.45
N ASN A 29 -13.59 -13.12 -10.73
CA ASN A 29 -14.85 -12.49 -10.36
C ASN A 29 -16.03 -13.04 -11.18
N LEU A 30 -17.25 -12.67 -10.79
CA LEU A 30 -18.47 -13.12 -11.48
C LEU A 30 -18.57 -12.61 -12.92
N GLU A 31 -17.85 -11.55 -13.26
CA GLU A 31 -17.70 -11.02 -14.61
C GLU A 31 -16.71 -11.84 -15.47
N GLY A 32 -16.04 -12.84 -14.89
CA GLY A 32 -15.16 -13.77 -15.60
C GLY A 32 -13.74 -13.26 -15.83
N THR A 33 -13.32 -12.23 -15.11
CA THR A 33 -11.99 -11.62 -15.18
C THR A 33 -11.16 -11.92 -13.94
N ASP A 34 -9.83 -11.88 -14.07
CA ASP A 34 -8.90 -12.21 -12.97
C ASP A 34 -8.70 -11.03 -12.00
N THR A 35 -9.19 -9.82 -12.33
CA THR A 35 -9.09 -8.62 -11.48
C THR A 35 -10.40 -7.84 -11.47
N THR A 36 -10.71 -7.18 -10.35
CA THR A 36 -11.92 -6.40 -10.16
C THR A 36 -11.55 -4.92 -10.00
N PRO A 37 -12.14 -3.98 -10.76
CA PRO A 37 -11.91 -2.56 -10.54
C PRO A 37 -12.22 -2.13 -9.10
N SER A 38 -11.35 -1.34 -8.49
CA SER A 38 -11.50 -0.79 -7.14
C SER A 38 -12.39 0.45 -7.17
N VAL A 39 -13.62 0.25 -7.63
CA VAL A 39 -14.62 1.29 -7.89
C VAL A 39 -15.94 0.89 -7.24
N VAL A 40 -16.54 1.82 -6.51
CA VAL A 40 -17.78 1.62 -5.74
C VAL A 40 -18.83 2.61 -6.23
N PHE A 41 -19.98 2.11 -6.67
CA PHE A 41 -21.13 2.90 -7.09
C PHE A 41 -22.27 2.74 -6.09
N PHE A 42 -22.73 3.86 -5.54
CA PHE A 42 -23.82 3.91 -4.58
C PHE A 42 -25.15 4.07 -5.31
N GLU A 43 -25.69 2.98 -5.86
CA GLU A 43 -26.95 3.00 -6.62
C GLU A 43 -28.13 3.46 -5.74
N SER A 44 -28.14 3.06 -4.46
CA SER A 44 -29.11 3.54 -3.47
C SER A 44 -28.51 3.47 -2.06
N PRO A 45 -29.18 4.00 -1.01
CA PRO A 45 -28.69 3.87 0.37
C PRO A 45 -28.47 2.43 0.83
N ASP A 46 -29.23 1.48 0.27
CA ASP A 46 -29.23 0.07 0.66
C ASP A 46 -28.59 -0.85 -0.40
N ASN A 47 -28.16 -0.30 -1.56
CA ASN A 47 -27.53 -1.07 -2.63
C ASN A 47 -26.26 -0.41 -3.16
N VAL A 48 -25.17 -1.16 -3.16
CA VAL A 48 -23.85 -0.75 -3.61
C VAL A 48 -23.35 -1.72 -4.67
N VAL A 49 -22.88 -1.19 -5.79
CA VAL A 49 -22.30 -1.97 -6.88
C VAL A 49 -20.79 -1.78 -6.87
N VAL A 50 -20.02 -2.83 -7.06
CA VAL A 50 -18.55 -2.79 -7.07
C VAL A 50 -18.00 -3.36 -8.37
N GLY A 51 -16.88 -2.83 -8.86
CA GLY A 51 -16.15 -3.43 -9.98
C GLY A 51 -16.49 -2.82 -11.34
N ALA A 52 -16.57 -3.67 -12.37
CA ALA A 52 -16.72 -3.23 -13.76
C ALA A 52 -18.03 -2.46 -13.97
N THR A 53 -19.13 -2.94 -13.40
CA THR A 53 -20.45 -2.28 -13.48
C THR A 53 -20.45 -0.91 -12.81
N ALA A 54 -19.78 -0.78 -11.66
CA ALA A 54 -19.61 0.51 -10.97
C ALA A 54 -18.78 1.48 -11.82
N LYS A 55 -17.72 0.99 -12.45
CA LYS A 55 -16.87 1.76 -13.36
C LYS A 55 -17.63 2.23 -14.61
N ASP A 56 -18.47 1.39 -15.21
CA ASP A 56 -19.31 1.78 -16.33
C ASP A 56 -20.34 2.85 -15.93
N SER A 57 -20.89 2.77 -14.71
CA SER A 57 -21.86 3.72 -14.17
C SER A 57 -21.26 5.11 -13.91
N ALA A 58 -19.95 5.21 -13.73
CA ALA A 58 -19.25 6.48 -13.47
C ALA A 58 -19.44 7.54 -14.56
N VAL A 59 -19.66 7.11 -15.81
CA VAL A 59 -19.92 8.04 -16.93
C VAL A 59 -21.30 8.70 -16.78
N LEU A 60 -22.29 7.97 -16.26
CA LEU A 60 -23.67 8.44 -16.13
C LEU A 60 -23.89 9.19 -14.82
N GLU A 61 -23.37 8.63 -13.71
CA GLU A 61 -23.62 9.09 -12.34
C GLU A 61 -22.30 9.34 -11.57
N PRO A 62 -21.43 10.25 -12.03
CA PRO A 62 -20.10 10.47 -11.45
C PRO A 62 -20.13 10.80 -9.95
N ASP A 63 -21.14 11.54 -9.49
CA ASP A 63 -21.25 12.00 -8.11
C ASP A 63 -21.59 10.87 -7.12
N LEU A 64 -22.10 9.73 -7.61
CA LEU A 64 -22.44 8.56 -6.81
C LEU A 64 -21.37 7.46 -6.89
N VAL A 65 -20.28 7.69 -7.62
CA VAL A 65 -19.15 6.76 -7.72
C VAL A 65 -17.99 7.23 -6.86
N VAL A 66 -17.28 6.27 -6.26
CA VAL A 66 -15.98 6.47 -5.60
C VAL A 66 -14.96 5.54 -6.26
N SER A 67 -13.78 6.08 -6.56
CA SER A 67 -12.63 5.32 -7.05
C SER A 67 -11.35 5.83 -6.37
N ARG A 68 -10.24 5.10 -6.52
CA ARG A 68 -8.91 5.45 -5.97
C ARG A 68 -8.90 5.65 -4.44
N ILE A 69 -9.85 5.06 -3.71
CA ILE A 69 -9.99 5.22 -2.25
C ILE A 69 -8.77 4.77 -1.46
N LYS A 70 -7.93 3.88 -2.03
CA LYS A 70 -6.70 3.41 -1.37
C LYS A 70 -5.75 4.55 -1.00
N ARG A 71 -5.73 5.65 -1.76
CA ARG A 71 -4.91 6.85 -1.44
C ARG A 71 -5.37 7.57 -0.17
N ASP A 72 -6.61 7.36 0.24
CA ASP A 72 -7.23 7.99 1.41
C ASP A 72 -7.15 7.10 2.66
N MET A 73 -6.62 5.88 2.56
CA MET A 73 -6.53 4.96 3.71
C MET A 73 -5.69 5.57 4.83
N GLY A 74 -6.15 5.42 6.08
CA GLY A 74 -5.50 6.01 7.26
C GLY A 74 -5.78 7.50 7.48
N HIS A 75 -6.50 8.16 6.57
CA HIS A 75 -6.87 9.57 6.68
C HIS A 75 -8.36 9.78 6.95
N ASP A 76 -8.70 10.76 7.78
CA ASP A 76 -10.10 11.13 8.09
C ASP A 76 -10.71 12.02 6.99
N VAL A 77 -11.01 11.41 5.83
CA VAL A 77 -11.56 12.09 4.64
C VAL A 77 -12.82 11.39 4.11
N PRO A 78 -13.94 11.41 4.86
CA PRO A 78 -15.14 10.68 4.48
C PRO A 78 -15.76 11.19 3.18
N ARG A 79 -16.31 10.27 2.38
CA ARG A 79 -17.06 10.57 1.16
C ARG A 79 -18.56 10.52 1.46
N VAL A 80 -19.26 11.65 1.27
CA VAL A 80 -20.71 11.71 1.49
C VAL A 80 -21.45 11.12 0.29
N ARG A 81 -22.30 10.12 0.52
CA ARG A 81 -23.18 9.51 -0.48
C ARG A 81 -24.57 9.32 0.14
N HIS A 82 -25.61 9.76 -0.57
CA HIS A 82 -27.00 9.72 -0.06
C HIS A 82 -27.13 10.27 1.37
N ASP A 83 -26.53 11.45 1.63
CA ASP A 83 -26.50 12.13 2.94
C ASP A 83 -25.81 11.36 4.08
N ARG A 84 -25.14 10.24 3.78
CA ARG A 84 -24.34 9.48 4.74
C ARG A 84 -22.83 9.66 4.44
N PRO A 85 -22.01 10.04 5.44
CA PRO A 85 -20.56 9.96 5.30
C PRO A 85 -20.12 8.49 5.32
N TYR A 86 -19.24 8.13 4.39
CA TYR A 86 -18.56 6.83 4.38
C TYR A 86 -17.06 7.03 4.55
N THR A 87 -16.44 6.31 5.47
CA THR A 87 -14.98 6.37 5.67
C THR A 87 -14.24 5.61 4.57
N PRO A 88 -12.94 5.89 4.33
CA PRO A 88 -12.12 5.10 3.41
C PRO A 88 -12.13 3.60 3.72
N GLU A 89 -12.17 3.22 5.00
CA GLU A 89 -12.27 1.84 5.47
C GLU A 89 -13.61 1.20 5.08
N GLU A 90 -14.74 1.90 5.26
CA GLU A 90 -16.07 1.40 4.86
C GLU A 90 -16.18 1.20 3.34
N ILE A 91 -15.63 2.12 2.55
CA ILE A 91 -15.64 2.02 1.09
C ILE A 91 -14.75 0.86 0.62
N SER A 92 -13.57 0.71 1.22
CA SER A 92 -12.68 -0.42 0.94
C SER A 92 -13.29 -1.75 1.38
N ALA A 93 -14.07 -1.77 2.46
CA ALA A 93 -14.79 -2.95 2.92
C ALA A 93 -15.80 -3.46 1.89
N PHE A 94 -16.47 -2.59 1.12
CA PHE A 94 -17.33 -3.03 0.02
C PHE A 94 -16.54 -3.74 -1.09
N ILE A 95 -15.32 -3.27 -1.39
CA ILE A 95 -14.43 -3.91 -2.37
C ILE A 95 -14.00 -5.29 -1.88
N LEU A 96 -13.54 -5.38 -0.63
CA LEU A 96 -13.14 -6.66 -0.01
C LEU A 96 -14.30 -7.65 0.04
N ARG A 97 -15.51 -7.19 0.39
CA ARG A 97 -16.70 -8.02 0.42
C ARG A 97 -17.07 -8.55 -0.97
N LYS A 98 -17.04 -7.71 -2.02
CA LYS A 98 -17.27 -8.16 -3.40
C LYS A 98 -16.29 -9.27 -3.81
N LEU A 99 -15.00 -9.10 -3.53
CA LEU A 99 -13.98 -10.12 -3.84
C LEU A 99 -14.25 -11.44 -3.10
N ALA A 100 -14.62 -11.36 -1.82
CA ALA A 100 -14.91 -12.52 -1.00
C ALA A 100 -16.20 -13.24 -1.44
N ASP A 101 -17.27 -12.51 -1.74
CA ASP A 101 -18.56 -13.04 -2.19
C ASP A 101 -18.44 -13.73 -3.56
N ASP A 102 -17.70 -13.12 -4.49
CA ASP A 102 -17.40 -13.71 -5.80
C ASP A 102 -16.59 -15.00 -5.66
N ALA A 103 -15.52 -14.98 -4.84
CA ALA A 103 -14.69 -16.13 -4.58
C ALA A 103 -15.50 -17.26 -3.92
N GLN A 104 -16.33 -16.95 -2.92
CA GLN A 104 -17.23 -17.91 -2.28
C GLN A 104 -18.21 -18.52 -3.29
N THR A 105 -18.74 -17.72 -4.20
CA THR A 105 -19.65 -18.21 -5.25
C THR A 105 -18.92 -19.16 -6.21
N ALA A 106 -17.67 -18.86 -6.55
CA ALA A 106 -16.85 -19.67 -7.44
C ALA A 106 -16.38 -20.99 -6.80
N THR A 107 -16.02 -20.98 -5.52
CA THR A 107 -15.48 -22.16 -4.80
C THR A 107 -16.57 -23.00 -4.13
N GLY A 108 -17.70 -22.38 -3.77
CA GLY A 108 -18.72 -22.97 -2.91
C GLY A 108 -18.33 -23.05 -1.43
N GLU A 109 -17.19 -22.46 -1.04
CA GLU A 109 -16.67 -22.44 0.33
C GLU A 109 -16.61 -21.00 0.86
N PRO A 110 -16.92 -20.76 2.15
CA PRO A 110 -16.87 -19.42 2.72
C PRO A 110 -15.44 -18.87 2.75
N VAL A 111 -15.32 -17.59 2.41
CA VAL A 111 -14.06 -16.83 2.49
C VAL A 111 -14.02 -16.13 3.85
N GLU A 112 -13.31 -16.71 4.80
CA GLU A 112 -13.22 -16.18 6.18
C GLU A 112 -11.81 -15.62 6.46
N ASP A 113 -10.80 -16.45 6.28
CA ASP A 113 -9.42 -16.17 6.67
C ASP A 113 -8.61 -15.57 5.50
N VAL A 114 -8.18 -14.32 5.68
CA VAL A 114 -7.51 -13.56 4.62
C VAL A 114 -6.22 -12.89 5.08
N VAL A 115 -5.30 -12.71 4.14
CA VAL A 115 -4.19 -11.75 4.24
C VAL A 115 -4.41 -10.69 3.18
N VAL A 116 -4.30 -9.41 3.55
CA VAL A 116 -4.52 -8.27 2.64
C VAL A 116 -3.20 -7.55 2.40
N THR A 117 -2.95 -7.12 1.16
CA THR A 117 -1.72 -6.40 0.79
C THR A 117 -1.82 -4.89 0.97
N VAL A 118 -0.66 -4.27 1.23
CA VAL A 118 -0.48 -2.82 1.29
C VAL A 118 0.84 -2.40 0.62
N PRO A 119 0.96 -1.16 0.13
CA PRO A 119 2.21 -0.60 -0.34
C PRO A 119 3.33 -0.69 0.71
N ALA A 120 4.58 -0.68 0.29
CA ALA A 120 5.71 -0.80 1.22
C ALA A 120 5.83 0.41 2.16
N TYR A 121 5.54 1.60 1.64
CA TYR A 121 5.61 2.85 2.40
C TYR A 121 4.50 3.01 3.44
N PHE A 122 3.41 2.24 3.37
CA PHE A 122 2.29 2.37 4.32
C PHE A 122 2.79 2.26 5.77
N GLY A 123 2.50 3.30 6.54
CA GLY A 123 2.79 3.37 7.97
C GLY A 123 1.80 2.55 8.79
N ALA A 124 1.83 2.74 10.10
CA ALA A 124 0.97 1.99 11.00
C ALA A 124 -0.52 2.30 10.76
N ALA A 125 -0.85 3.56 10.44
CA ALA A 125 -2.24 4.00 10.25
C ALA A 125 -2.91 3.38 9.04
N GLU A 126 -2.23 3.41 7.89
CA GLU A 126 -2.82 2.90 6.66
C GLU A 126 -2.91 1.36 6.68
N ARG A 127 -1.96 0.69 7.36
CA ARG A 127 -2.01 -0.75 7.64
C ARG A 127 -3.18 -1.13 8.53
N ASP A 128 -3.38 -0.39 9.61
CA ASP A 128 -4.45 -0.63 10.57
C ASP A 128 -5.82 -0.32 9.95
N ALA A 129 -5.95 0.77 9.21
CA ALA A 129 -7.14 1.10 8.41
C ALA A 129 -7.49 -0.02 7.41
N THR A 130 -6.48 -0.60 6.74
CA THR A 130 -6.68 -1.72 5.82
C THR A 130 -7.16 -2.98 6.55
N ARG A 131 -6.61 -3.27 7.73
CA ARG A 131 -7.08 -4.37 8.60
C ARG A 131 -8.53 -4.15 9.04
N LYS A 132 -8.87 -2.95 9.49
CA LYS A 132 -10.23 -2.55 9.88
C LYS A 132 -11.22 -2.68 8.73
N ALA A 133 -10.85 -2.26 7.51
CA ALA A 133 -11.67 -2.48 6.31
C ALA A 133 -12.01 -3.97 6.11
N GLY A 134 -11.05 -4.87 6.31
CA GLY A 134 -11.29 -6.32 6.27
C GLY A 134 -12.27 -6.79 7.36
N HIS A 135 -12.15 -6.29 8.58
CA HIS A 135 -13.07 -6.61 9.66
C HIS A 135 -14.50 -6.10 9.41
N ILE A 136 -14.63 -4.88 8.87
CA ILE A 136 -15.92 -4.31 8.44
C ILE A 136 -16.54 -5.15 7.32
N ALA A 137 -15.73 -5.67 6.40
CA ALA A 137 -16.16 -6.59 5.34
C ALA A 137 -16.61 -7.97 5.86
N GLY A 138 -16.37 -8.26 7.15
CA GLY A 138 -16.71 -9.53 7.79
C GLY A 138 -15.62 -10.60 7.71
N LEU A 139 -14.40 -10.22 7.29
CA LEU A 139 -13.27 -11.11 7.12
C LEU A 139 -12.41 -11.18 8.40
N ASN A 140 -11.80 -12.34 8.63
CA ASN A 140 -10.73 -12.51 9.60
C ASN A 140 -9.39 -12.21 8.96
N VAL A 141 -8.86 -11.01 9.20
CA VAL A 141 -7.58 -10.58 8.66
C VAL A 141 -6.44 -11.18 9.50
N ILE A 142 -5.89 -12.31 9.02
CA ILE A 142 -4.76 -13.03 9.65
C ILE A 142 -3.58 -12.07 9.79
N ASP A 143 -3.26 -11.35 8.73
CA ASP A 143 -2.15 -10.41 8.67
C ASP A 143 -2.28 -9.40 7.53
N ILE A 144 -1.44 -8.36 7.57
CA ILE A 144 -1.25 -7.38 6.50
C ILE A 144 0.17 -7.52 5.96
N VAL A 145 0.31 -7.85 4.68
CA VAL A 145 1.62 -8.07 4.04
C VAL A 145 1.95 -6.95 3.06
N SER A 146 3.21 -6.54 2.99
CA SER A 146 3.62 -5.55 1.99
C SER A 146 3.59 -6.17 0.58
N GLU A 147 3.11 -5.41 -0.41
CA GLU A 147 3.08 -5.78 -1.83
C GLU A 147 4.42 -6.34 -2.36
N PRO A 148 5.59 -5.69 -2.12
CA PRO A 148 6.86 -6.24 -2.60
C PRO A 148 7.29 -7.53 -1.88
N ILE A 149 6.88 -7.74 -0.64
CA ILE A 149 7.14 -9.01 0.08
C ILE A 149 6.30 -10.12 -0.55
N ALA A 150 5.01 -9.85 -0.83
CA ALA A 150 4.15 -10.79 -1.53
C ALA A 150 4.70 -11.12 -2.92
N ALA A 151 5.14 -10.11 -3.68
CA ALA A 151 5.80 -10.33 -4.96
C ALA A 151 7.08 -11.17 -4.84
N ALA A 152 7.91 -10.91 -3.82
CA ALA A 152 9.12 -11.68 -3.55
C ALA A 152 8.85 -13.14 -3.16
N ILE A 153 7.76 -13.42 -2.44
CA ILE A 153 7.31 -14.79 -2.14
C ILE A 153 6.95 -15.53 -3.42
N THR A 154 6.16 -14.90 -4.29
CA THR A 154 5.84 -15.48 -5.61
C THR A 154 7.10 -15.69 -6.44
N TYR A 155 8.05 -14.75 -6.43
CA TYR A 155 9.36 -14.89 -7.07
C TYR A 155 10.15 -16.09 -6.52
N GLY A 156 10.30 -16.20 -5.20
CA GLY A 156 11.09 -17.26 -4.56
C GLY A 156 10.53 -18.65 -4.81
N VAL A 157 9.20 -18.81 -4.81
CA VAL A 157 8.57 -20.10 -5.15
C VAL A 157 8.84 -20.51 -6.61
N LEU A 158 8.92 -19.56 -7.53
CA LEU A 158 9.28 -19.84 -8.93
C LEU A 158 10.79 -20.04 -9.15
N ASN A 159 11.64 -19.64 -8.19
CA ASN A 159 13.11 -19.69 -8.29
C ASN A 159 13.74 -20.20 -6.97
N PRO A 160 13.53 -21.48 -6.59
CA PRO A 160 13.89 -21.98 -5.25
C PRO A 160 15.38 -22.33 -5.05
N ASP A 161 16.16 -22.44 -6.13
CA ASP A 161 17.46 -23.13 -6.09
C ASP A 161 18.67 -22.24 -5.77
N GLN A 162 18.49 -20.92 -5.56
CA GLN A 162 19.60 -20.00 -5.32
C GLN A 162 19.22 -18.87 -4.38
N ASP A 163 20.21 -18.41 -3.64
CA ASP A 163 20.15 -17.14 -2.94
C ASP A 163 20.08 -16.01 -3.97
N HIS A 164 19.16 -15.07 -3.79
CA HIS A 164 18.89 -14.02 -4.77
C HIS A 164 18.82 -12.64 -4.12
N THR A 165 19.46 -11.66 -4.73
CA THR A 165 19.18 -10.25 -4.46
C THR A 165 18.35 -9.69 -5.60
N ILE A 166 17.11 -9.31 -5.31
CA ILE A 166 16.18 -8.77 -6.30
C ILE A 166 15.87 -7.30 -6.01
N LEU A 167 15.65 -6.56 -7.08
CA LEU A 167 15.04 -5.23 -7.04
C LEU A 167 13.60 -5.38 -7.50
N VAL A 168 12.65 -5.18 -6.60
CA VAL A 168 11.23 -5.11 -6.94
C VAL A 168 10.92 -3.69 -7.39
N TYR A 169 10.30 -3.56 -8.56
CA TYR A 169 9.82 -2.31 -9.12
C TYR A 169 8.30 -2.47 -9.30
N ASP A 170 7.54 -1.84 -8.42
CA ASP A 170 6.09 -1.92 -8.38
C ASP A 170 5.49 -0.60 -8.84
N LEU A 171 5.00 -0.56 -10.09
CA LEU A 171 4.30 0.60 -10.63
C LEU A 171 2.82 0.23 -10.80
N GLY A 172 2.07 0.54 -9.76
CA GLY A 172 0.64 0.28 -9.67
C GLY A 172 -0.21 1.29 -10.41
N GLY A 173 -1.50 1.32 -10.04
CA GLY A 173 -2.47 2.28 -10.58
C GLY A 173 -2.43 3.64 -9.92
N GLY A 174 -1.85 3.78 -8.73
CA GLY A 174 -1.79 5.07 -8.05
C GLY A 174 -0.60 5.26 -7.11
N THR A 175 0.26 4.26 -6.97
CA THR A 175 1.47 4.29 -6.14
C THR A 175 2.62 3.68 -6.93
N PHE A 176 3.84 4.11 -6.61
CA PHE A 176 5.07 3.56 -7.12
C PHE A 176 5.96 3.19 -5.94
N ASP A 177 6.36 1.93 -5.86
CA ASP A 177 7.29 1.45 -4.85
C ASP A 177 8.47 0.75 -5.51
N THR A 178 9.63 0.85 -4.88
CA THR A 178 10.80 0.07 -5.27
C THR A 178 11.55 -0.40 -4.04
N THR A 179 11.86 -1.69 -4.01
CA THR A 179 12.33 -2.38 -2.80
C THR A 179 13.45 -3.34 -3.16
N VAL A 180 14.54 -3.29 -2.40
CA VAL A 180 15.64 -4.26 -2.52
C VAL A 180 15.42 -5.36 -1.50
N ILE A 181 15.34 -6.60 -1.99
CA ILE A 181 15.06 -7.78 -1.17
C ILE A 181 16.15 -8.81 -1.40
N THR A 182 16.69 -9.34 -0.32
CA THR A 182 17.57 -10.50 -0.34
C THR A 182 16.79 -11.74 0.10
N LEU A 183 16.89 -12.79 -0.71
CA LEU A 183 16.28 -14.10 -0.50
C LEU A 183 17.41 -15.08 -0.21
N HIS A 184 17.53 -15.52 1.04
CA HIS A 184 18.63 -16.39 1.48
C HIS A 184 18.12 -17.59 2.28
N GLY A 185 18.31 -18.80 1.77
CA GLY A 185 17.87 -20.02 2.45
C GLY A 185 16.38 -20.02 2.80
N GLY A 186 15.54 -19.40 1.95
CA GLY A 186 14.11 -19.22 2.19
C GLY A 186 13.74 -18.06 3.11
N ASN A 187 14.69 -17.34 3.71
CA ASN A 187 14.42 -16.11 4.44
C ASN A 187 14.27 -14.95 3.48
N ILE A 188 13.46 -13.97 3.87
CA ILE A 188 13.21 -12.75 3.12
C ILE A 188 13.71 -11.59 3.96
N GLU A 189 14.66 -10.82 3.45
CA GLU A 189 15.16 -9.63 4.12
C GLU A 189 15.00 -8.42 3.19
N VAL A 190 14.16 -7.49 3.62
CA VAL A 190 14.05 -6.18 2.97
C VAL A 190 15.25 -5.36 3.39
N VAL A 191 16.10 -4.97 2.45
CA VAL A 191 17.30 -4.15 2.71
C VAL A 191 16.93 -2.68 2.82
N CYS A 192 16.13 -2.21 1.88
CA CYS A 192 15.57 -0.88 1.86
C CYS A 192 14.37 -0.81 0.92
N THR A 193 13.52 0.17 1.15
CA THR A 193 12.36 0.52 0.34
C THR A 193 12.31 2.02 0.12
N ASP A 194 11.66 2.40 -0.96
CA ASP A 194 11.45 3.77 -1.36
C ASP A 194 10.24 3.83 -2.30
N GLY A 195 9.67 5.02 -2.50
CA GLY A 195 8.49 5.14 -3.34
C GLY A 195 7.87 6.52 -3.41
N ASP A 196 6.71 6.56 -4.05
CA ASP A 196 5.85 7.72 -4.20
C ASP A 196 4.38 7.31 -4.19
N HIS A 197 3.67 7.76 -3.16
CA HIS A 197 2.28 7.42 -2.91
C HIS A 197 1.28 8.11 -3.84
N GLU A 198 1.73 9.13 -4.58
CA GLU A 198 0.91 9.90 -5.52
C GLU A 198 1.29 9.65 -6.97
N LEU A 199 2.16 8.68 -7.25
CA LEU A 199 2.64 8.37 -8.60
C LEU A 199 2.20 6.97 -9.05
N GLY A 200 1.36 6.87 -10.06
CA GLY A 200 0.98 5.59 -10.66
C GLY A 200 0.24 5.74 -11.98
N GLY A 201 -0.32 4.64 -12.49
CA GLY A 201 -0.99 4.62 -13.80
C GLY A 201 -2.09 5.66 -13.98
N ALA A 202 -2.73 6.09 -12.89
CA ALA A 202 -3.67 7.20 -12.82
C ALA A 202 -3.12 8.52 -13.37
N ASP A 203 -1.87 8.83 -13.06
CA ASP A 203 -1.22 10.09 -13.43
C ASP A 203 -0.88 10.09 -14.93
N TRP A 204 -0.58 8.92 -15.51
CA TRP A 204 -0.48 8.74 -16.97
C TRP A 204 -1.85 8.92 -17.64
N ASP A 205 -2.93 8.44 -17.02
CA ASP A 205 -4.29 8.62 -17.54
C ASP A 205 -4.65 10.11 -17.53
N ASP A 206 -4.30 10.84 -16.46
CA ASP A 206 -4.58 12.27 -16.33
C ASP A 206 -3.88 13.09 -17.45
N ARG A 207 -2.63 12.75 -17.81
CA ARG A 207 -1.95 13.36 -18.99
C ARG A 207 -2.65 13.07 -20.30
N LEU A 208 -3.19 11.86 -20.47
CA LEU A 208 -3.96 11.50 -21.66
C LEU A 208 -5.31 12.22 -21.70
N VAL A 209 -5.98 12.40 -20.56
CA VAL A 209 -7.23 13.17 -20.45
C VAL A 209 -7.02 14.61 -20.90
N GLU A 210 -5.99 15.28 -20.37
CA GLU A 210 -5.60 16.63 -20.77
C GLU A 210 -5.31 16.71 -22.27
N HIS A 211 -4.49 15.77 -22.78
CA HIS A 211 -4.17 15.73 -24.22
C HIS A 211 -5.42 15.54 -25.09
N LEU A 212 -6.33 14.63 -24.73
CA LEU A 212 -7.55 14.38 -25.49
C LEU A 212 -8.49 15.60 -25.48
N ALA A 213 -8.62 16.28 -24.33
CA ALA A 213 -9.39 17.51 -24.19
C ALA A 213 -8.80 18.65 -25.04
N ASP A 214 -7.49 18.90 -24.92
CA ASP A 214 -6.78 19.94 -25.68
C ASP A 214 -6.97 19.77 -27.21
N ARG A 215 -6.88 18.53 -27.69
CA ARG A 215 -7.05 18.22 -29.11
C ARG A 215 -8.49 18.38 -29.57
N PHE A 216 -9.47 18.09 -28.71
CA PHE A 216 -10.87 18.38 -28.99
C PHE A 216 -11.13 19.89 -29.05
N GLU A 217 -10.64 20.65 -28.08
CA GLU A 217 -10.82 22.11 -28.00
C GLU A 217 -10.14 22.83 -29.17
N ALA A 218 -8.97 22.37 -29.60
CA ALA A 218 -8.30 22.91 -30.78
C ALA A 218 -9.12 22.70 -32.08
N GLU A 219 -9.88 21.61 -32.19
CA GLU A 219 -10.75 21.34 -33.35
C GLU A 219 -12.11 22.04 -33.23
N HIS A 220 -12.64 22.18 -32.01
CA HIS A 220 -13.98 22.72 -31.71
C HIS A 220 -13.93 23.80 -30.61
N PRO A 221 -13.29 24.96 -30.84
CA PRO A 221 -13.08 25.98 -29.79
C PRO A 221 -14.38 26.60 -29.25
N ASP A 222 -15.47 26.55 -30.02
CA ASP A 222 -16.78 27.07 -29.62
C ASP A 222 -17.60 26.11 -28.75
N ALA A 223 -17.14 24.87 -28.55
CA ALA A 223 -17.88 23.83 -27.84
C ALA A 223 -17.64 23.82 -26.32
N GLY A 224 -16.69 24.62 -25.82
CA GLY A 224 -16.26 24.56 -24.43
C GLY A 224 -15.35 23.36 -24.15
N SER A 225 -14.82 23.30 -22.91
CA SER A 225 -13.92 22.24 -22.48
C SER A 225 -14.68 21.01 -22.01
N PRO A 226 -14.38 19.81 -22.54
CA PRO A 226 -14.92 18.56 -22.02
C PRO A 226 -14.61 18.33 -20.53
N LEU A 227 -13.57 18.98 -19.99
CA LEU A 227 -13.16 18.86 -18.59
C LEU A 227 -14.08 19.62 -17.63
N LEU A 228 -14.91 20.54 -18.13
CA LEU A 228 -15.86 21.29 -17.32
C LEU A 228 -17.23 20.58 -17.20
N ASP A 229 -17.46 19.56 -18.01
CA ASP A 229 -18.65 18.72 -17.95
C ASP A 229 -18.30 17.35 -17.33
N LYS A 230 -18.90 17.03 -16.18
CA LYS A 230 -18.55 15.83 -15.41
C LYS A 230 -18.71 14.53 -16.22
N GLN A 231 -19.74 14.43 -17.05
CA GLN A 231 -19.97 13.22 -17.85
C GLN A 231 -18.91 13.08 -18.94
N SER A 232 -18.61 14.17 -19.66
CA SER A 232 -17.58 14.21 -20.69
C SER A 232 -16.18 13.95 -20.09
N GLU A 233 -15.87 14.53 -18.93
CA GLU A 233 -14.63 14.28 -18.20
C GLU A 233 -14.48 12.81 -17.82
N GLN A 234 -15.52 12.16 -17.29
CA GLN A 234 -15.47 10.73 -16.96
C GLN A 234 -15.33 9.85 -18.20
N GLN A 235 -15.98 10.20 -19.31
CA GLN A 235 -15.79 9.50 -20.58
C GLN A 235 -14.34 9.62 -21.05
N LEU A 236 -13.74 10.81 -20.96
CA LEU A 236 -12.32 11.01 -21.28
C LEU A 236 -11.40 10.16 -20.39
N ARG A 237 -11.67 10.09 -19.08
CA ARG A 237 -10.89 9.25 -18.15
C ARG A 237 -10.90 7.78 -18.54
N ARG A 238 -12.08 7.27 -18.92
CA ARG A 238 -12.22 5.89 -19.44
C ARG A 238 -11.44 5.70 -20.74
N ASP A 239 -11.64 6.60 -21.70
CA ASP A 239 -10.98 6.53 -23.01
C ASP A 239 -9.46 6.63 -22.89
N ALA A 240 -8.95 7.46 -21.97
CA ALA A 240 -7.54 7.62 -21.66
C ALA A 240 -6.92 6.32 -21.13
N GLU A 241 -7.56 5.67 -20.16
CA GLU A 241 -7.07 4.41 -19.60
C GLU A 241 -7.07 3.28 -20.66
N ASP A 242 -8.12 3.20 -21.47
CA ASP A 242 -8.22 2.24 -22.57
C ASP A 242 -7.17 2.52 -23.65
N LEU A 243 -6.91 3.81 -23.95
CA LEU A 243 -5.85 4.24 -24.86
C LEU A 243 -4.47 3.83 -24.35
N LYS A 244 -4.15 4.10 -23.07
CA LYS A 244 -2.91 3.68 -22.41
C LYS A 244 -2.69 2.18 -22.55
N LYS A 245 -3.68 1.37 -22.14
CA LYS A 245 -3.66 -0.10 -22.25
C LYS A 245 -3.48 -0.56 -23.70
N THR A 246 -4.15 0.09 -24.63
CA THR A 246 -4.04 -0.21 -26.07
C THR A 246 -2.63 0.09 -26.59
N LEU A 247 -2.03 1.22 -26.21
CA LEU A 247 -0.69 1.62 -26.64
C LEU A 247 0.43 0.76 -26.03
N SER A 248 0.18 0.03 -24.93
CA SER A 248 1.11 -0.98 -24.45
C SER A 248 1.32 -2.14 -25.43
N THR A 249 0.34 -2.42 -26.30
CA THR A 249 0.43 -3.49 -27.31
C THR A 249 0.52 -2.98 -28.75
N ARG A 250 -0.16 -1.87 -29.07
CA ARG A 250 -0.16 -1.23 -30.39
C ARG A 250 0.77 -0.04 -30.45
N THR A 251 1.25 0.30 -31.65
CA THR A 251 2.14 1.46 -31.86
C THR A 251 1.38 2.78 -32.02
N GLN A 252 0.08 2.73 -32.31
CA GLN A 252 -0.80 3.90 -32.37
C GLN A 252 -2.26 3.49 -32.18
N HIS A 253 -3.11 4.45 -31.81
CA HIS A 253 -4.56 4.28 -31.76
C HIS A 253 -5.28 5.63 -31.97
N THR A 254 -6.54 5.59 -32.41
CA THR A 254 -7.36 6.79 -32.60
C THR A 254 -8.57 6.73 -31.66
N VAL A 255 -8.68 7.75 -30.81
CA VAL A 255 -9.82 7.95 -29.90
C VAL A 255 -10.80 8.93 -30.54
N ARG A 256 -12.10 8.71 -30.33
CA ARG A 256 -13.17 9.60 -30.76
C ARG A 256 -13.69 10.35 -29.54
N VAL A 257 -13.24 11.58 -29.35
CA VAL A 257 -13.70 12.44 -28.26
C VAL A 257 -15.02 13.08 -28.67
N VAL A 258 -16.06 12.92 -27.84
CA VAL A 258 -17.40 13.47 -28.08
C VAL A 258 -17.78 14.40 -26.94
N HIS A 259 -18.15 15.65 -27.26
CA HIS A 259 -18.63 16.63 -26.29
C HIS A 259 -19.53 17.64 -27.01
N GLU A 260 -20.64 18.06 -26.38
CA GLU A 260 -21.64 18.98 -26.94
C GLU A 260 -22.08 18.64 -28.39
N GLY A 261 -22.23 17.35 -28.68
CA GLY A 261 -22.62 16.84 -30.01
C GLY A 261 -21.56 17.00 -31.11
N ARG A 262 -20.36 17.50 -30.79
CA ARG A 262 -19.19 17.53 -31.66
C ARG A 262 -18.32 16.30 -31.45
N VAL A 263 -17.54 15.96 -32.47
CA VAL A 263 -16.63 14.82 -32.44
C VAL A 263 -15.27 15.25 -32.94
N ALA A 264 -14.23 15.03 -32.13
CA ALA A 264 -12.83 15.14 -32.56
C ALA A 264 -12.24 13.73 -32.70
N LYS A 265 -11.37 13.54 -33.70
CA LYS A 265 -10.61 12.29 -33.88
C LYS A 265 -9.17 12.53 -33.50
N VAL A 266 -8.77 11.99 -32.35
CA VAL A 266 -7.42 12.18 -31.81
C VAL A 266 -6.62 10.91 -32.03
N GLU A 267 -5.66 10.94 -32.93
CA GLU A 267 -4.68 9.86 -33.11
C GLU A 267 -3.46 10.12 -32.22
N LEU A 268 -3.05 9.11 -31.48
CA LEU A 268 -1.84 9.14 -30.64
C LEU A 268 -0.96 7.92 -30.93
N THR A 269 0.34 8.16 -31.10
CA THR A 269 1.34 7.10 -31.23
C THR A 269 1.93 6.75 -29.87
N ARG A 270 2.46 5.54 -29.71
CA ARG A 270 3.18 5.12 -28.50
C ARG A 270 4.37 6.04 -28.21
N GLU A 271 5.10 6.45 -29.25
CA GLU A 271 6.23 7.36 -29.12
C GLU A 271 5.80 8.73 -28.56
N ALA A 272 4.72 9.31 -29.10
CA ALA A 272 4.18 10.57 -28.61
C ALA A 272 3.63 10.45 -27.18
N PHE A 273 2.99 9.33 -26.84
CA PHE A 273 2.56 9.03 -25.47
C PHE A 273 3.75 8.95 -24.50
N THR A 274 4.81 8.21 -24.86
CA THR A 274 6.02 8.13 -24.04
C THR A 274 6.65 9.50 -23.81
N GLU A 275 6.67 10.37 -24.82
CA GLU A 275 7.18 11.73 -24.68
C GLU A 275 6.29 12.60 -23.79
N LEU A 276 4.96 12.50 -23.95
CA LEU A 276 3.97 13.22 -23.14
C LEU A 276 4.08 12.91 -21.64
N THR A 277 4.51 11.69 -21.30
CA THR A 277 4.59 11.20 -19.91
C THR A 277 6.03 10.95 -19.46
N ARG A 278 7.02 11.54 -20.15
CA ARG A 278 8.44 11.29 -19.88
C ARG A 278 8.83 11.68 -18.45
N ASP A 279 8.33 12.81 -17.97
CA ASP A 279 8.63 13.32 -16.64
C ASP A 279 8.16 12.37 -15.52
N LEU A 280 7.01 11.72 -15.70
CA LEU A 280 6.52 10.72 -14.74
C LEU A 280 7.43 9.48 -14.72
N LEU A 281 7.92 9.05 -15.88
CA LEU A 281 8.86 7.93 -16.00
C LEU A 281 10.26 8.27 -15.46
N ASP A 282 10.74 9.49 -15.70
CA ASP A 282 12.03 9.94 -15.19
C ASP A 282 12.00 9.99 -13.65
N ARG A 283 10.86 10.37 -13.06
CA ARG A 283 10.65 10.36 -11.60
C ARG A 283 10.74 8.95 -11.00
N THR A 284 10.17 7.94 -11.65
CA THR A 284 10.32 6.55 -11.16
C THR A 284 11.76 6.06 -11.25
N VAL A 285 12.49 6.42 -12.31
CA VAL A 285 13.92 6.10 -12.47
C VAL A 285 14.77 6.79 -11.41
N GLU A 286 14.48 8.05 -11.06
CA GLU A 286 15.16 8.77 -9.99
C GLU A 286 15.01 8.09 -8.64
N ILE A 287 13.76 7.74 -8.27
CA ILE A 287 13.47 7.02 -7.03
C ILE A 287 14.19 5.67 -7.01
N THR A 288 14.12 4.88 -8.09
CA THR A 288 14.86 3.60 -8.18
C THR A 288 16.36 3.78 -8.00
N ARG A 289 16.95 4.84 -8.54
CA ARG A 289 18.37 5.15 -8.34
C ARG A 289 18.68 5.43 -6.86
N ARG A 290 17.87 6.25 -6.18
CA ARG A 290 18.00 6.54 -4.74
C ARG A 290 17.93 5.27 -3.88
N THR A 291 17.04 4.35 -4.24
CA THR A 291 16.91 3.05 -3.55
C THR A 291 18.15 2.18 -3.74
N MET A 292 18.68 2.10 -4.96
CA MET A 292 19.90 1.35 -5.24
C MET A 292 21.13 1.96 -4.53
N GLU A 293 21.20 3.28 -4.42
CA GLU A 293 22.23 3.98 -3.66
C GLU A 293 22.14 3.66 -2.16
N THR A 294 20.92 3.66 -1.60
CA THR A 294 20.67 3.27 -0.21
C THR A 294 21.07 1.80 0.04
N ALA A 295 20.72 0.91 -0.87
CA ALA A 295 21.10 -0.49 -0.80
C ALA A 295 22.62 -0.68 -0.89
N ALA A 296 23.31 0.12 -1.71
CA ALA A 296 24.77 0.09 -1.82
C ALA A 296 25.47 0.49 -0.52
N VAL A 297 24.96 1.52 0.17
CA VAL A 297 25.44 1.92 1.52
C VAL A 297 25.24 0.77 2.52
N LYS A 298 24.15 0.01 2.39
CA LYS A 298 23.86 -1.19 3.20
C LYS A 298 24.58 -2.46 2.74
N GLY A 299 25.46 -2.37 1.75
CA GLY A 299 26.34 -3.47 1.33
C GLY A 299 25.86 -4.28 0.13
N VAL A 300 24.73 -3.94 -0.51
CA VAL A 300 24.26 -4.59 -1.74
C VAL A 300 25.00 -4.04 -2.95
N GLN A 301 25.79 -4.88 -3.60
CA GLN A 301 26.64 -4.47 -4.75
C GLN A 301 26.21 -5.12 -6.07
N ALA A 302 25.34 -6.13 -6.03
CA ALA A 302 24.88 -6.87 -7.20
C ALA A 302 23.41 -7.24 -7.04
N TYR A 303 22.71 -7.30 -8.17
CA TYR A 303 21.31 -7.68 -8.26
C TYR A 303 21.20 -8.78 -9.31
N ASP A 304 20.52 -9.87 -8.98
CA ASP A 304 20.30 -10.96 -9.92
C ASP A 304 19.20 -10.58 -10.92
N HIS A 305 18.10 -10.03 -10.42
CA HIS A 305 16.91 -9.74 -11.21
C HIS A 305 16.19 -8.46 -10.79
N LEU A 306 15.61 -7.79 -11.79
CA LEU A 306 14.63 -6.72 -11.62
C LEU A 306 13.24 -7.32 -11.81
N VAL A 307 12.44 -7.36 -10.75
CA VAL A 307 11.09 -7.95 -10.76
C VAL A 307 10.08 -6.82 -10.96
N LEU A 308 9.34 -6.87 -12.07
CA LEU A 308 8.33 -5.87 -12.41
C LEU A 308 6.94 -6.31 -11.92
N VAL A 309 6.31 -5.47 -11.11
CA VAL A 309 5.01 -5.67 -10.47
C VAL A 309 4.13 -4.44 -10.74
N GLY A 310 2.81 -4.62 -10.73
CA GLY A 310 1.86 -3.54 -10.95
C GLY A 310 1.57 -3.32 -12.44
N GLY A 311 0.29 -3.13 -12.77
CA GLY A 311 -0.19 -3.14 -14.16
C GLY A 311 0.44 -2.10 -15.08
N SER A 312 0.95 -0.99 -14.53
CA SER A 312 1.59 0.08 -15.32
C SER A 312 2.99 -0.32 -15.81
N THR A 313 3.63 -1.32 -15.21
CA THR A 313 4.92 -1.87 -15.72
C THR A 313 4.81 -2.56 -17.07
N LYS A 314 3.58 -2.86 -17.52
CA LYS A 314 3.32 -3.41 -18.86
C LYS A 314 3.61 -2.41 -19.99
N MET A 315 3.76 -1.12 -19.68
CA MET A 315 4.15 -0.12 -20.66
C MET A 315 5.57 -0.41 -21.16
N PRO A 316 5.80 -0.59 -22.47
CA PRO A 316 7.13 -0.92 -23.00
C PRO A 316 8.23 0.08 -22.59
N ALA A 317 7.88 1.36 -22.51
CA ALA A 317 8.79 2.43 -22.09
C ALA A 317 9.42 2.19 -20.70
N VAL A 318 8.67 1.57 -19.78
CA VAL A 318 9.16 1.22 -18.43
C VAL A 318 10.27 0.18 -18.53
N THR A 319 10.05 -0.91 -19.27
CA THR A 319 11.06 -1.96 -19.43
C THR A 319 12.30 -1.43 -20.15
N GLU A 320 12.10 -0.65 -21.21
CA GLU A 320 13.17 -0.06 -22.03
C GLU A 320 14.06 0.89 -21.22
N VAL A 321 13.47 1.79 -20.43
CA VAL A 321 14.25 2.74 -19.63
C VAL A 321 15.00 2.04 -18.50
N LEU A 322 14.38 1.08 -17.81
CA LEU A 322 15.02 0.38 -16.70
C LEU A 322 16.19 -0.49 -17.16
N GLN A 323 16.03 -1.17 -18.32
CA GLN A 323 17.11 -1.94 -18.91
C GLN A 323 18.29 -1.04 -19.34
N LYS A 324 17.98 0.14 -19.89
CA LYS A 324 19.00 1.11 -20.32
C LYS A 324 19.76 1.72 -19.14
N GLU A 325 19.04 2.15 -18.10
CA GLU A 325 19.60 2.88 -16.97
C GLU A 325 20.34 1.96 -15.99
N PHE A 326 19.75 0.80 -15.65
CA PHE A 326 20.26 -0.06 -14.59
C PHE A 326 21.00 -1.29 -15.10
N GLN A 327 20.94 -1.58 -16.40
CA GLN A 327 21.56 -2.77 -17.02
C GLN A 327 21.12 -4.09 -16.37
N LEU A 328 19.98 -4.08 -15.68
CA LEU A 328 19.33 -5.27 -15.11
C LEU A 328 18.39 -5.88 -16.14
N THR A 329 18.23 -7.19 -16.09
CA THR A 329 17.24 -7.89 -16.93
C THR A 329 15.87 -7.81 -16.25
N PRO A 330 14.90 -7.04 -16.79
CA PRO A 330 13.59 -6.95 -16.20
C PRO A 330 12.82 -8.25 -16.42
N ARG A 331 12.15 -8.74 -15.37
CA ARG A 331 11.28 -9.92 -15.40
C ARG A 331 9.85 -9.47 -15.13
N LEU A 332 9.02 -9.54 -16.17
CA LEU A 332 7.59 -9.32 -16.05
C LEU A 332 6.94 -10.58 -15.48
N GLN A 333 6.81 -10.65 -14.16
CA GLN A 333 6.32 -11.83 -13.45
C GLN A 333 4.84 -11.66 -13.13
N ASP A 334 3.98 -11.80 -14.13
CA ASP A 334 2.51 -11.71 -13.99
C ASP A 334 2.06 -10.50 -13.13
N PRO A 335 2.34 -9.27 -13.59
CA PRO A 335 2.42 -8.07 -12.76
C PRO A 335 1.09 -7.67 -12.09
N ASP A 336 -0.05 -8.16 -12.60
CA ASP A 336 -1.36 -7.90 -11.98
C ASP A 336 -1.70 -8.91 -10.88
N LEU A 337 -1.06 -10.09 -10.87
CA LEU A 337 -1.53 -11.26 -10.11
C LEU A 337 -0.49 -11.77 -9.11
N ALA A 338 0.80 -11.43 -9.29
CA ALA A 338 1.88 -11.94 -8.44
C ALA A 338 1.74 -11.52 -6.97
N VAL A 339 1.20 -10.32 -6.72
CA VAL A 339 0.95 -9.81 -5.37
C VAL A 339 -0.12 -10.65 -4.66
N ALA A 340 -1.29 -10.84 -5.28
CA ALA A 340 -2.37 -11.66 -4.70
C ALA A 340 -1.92 -13.12 -4.48
N LYS A 341 -1.22 -13.71 -5.45
CA LYS A 341 -0.65 -15.07 -5.34
C LYS A 341 0.33 -15.18 -4.17
N GLY A 342 1.16 -14.16 -3.98
CA GLY A 342 2.13 -14.08 -2.91
C GLY A 342 1.48 -13.93 -1.55
N ALA A 343 0.43 -13.11 -1.46
CA ALA A 343 -0.39 -12.97 -0.27
C ALA A 343 -1.09 -14.28 0.11
N ALA A 344 -1.55 -15.06 -0.87
CA ALA A 344 -2.19 -16.36 -0.61
C ALA A 344 -1.17 -17.38 -0.08
N LEU A 345 0.03 -17.41 -0.65
CA LEU A 345 1.15 -18.22 -0.14
C LEU A 345 1.54 -17.80 1.28
N TYR A 346 1.65 -16.49 1.53
CA TYR A 346 1.92 -15.95 2.86
C TYR A 346 0.83 -16.36 3.86
N ALA A 347 -0.45 -16.23 3.49
CA ALA A 347 -1.57 -16.63 4.34
C ALA A 347 -1.52 -18.11 4.70
N PHE A 348 -1.15 -18.96 3.74
CA PHE A 348 -0.94 -20.39 3.95
C PHE A 348 0.22 -20.63 4.93
N GLU A 349 1.37 -20.04 4.68
CA GLU A 349 2.55 -20.23 5.52
C GLU A 349 2.34 -19.75 6.95
N GLU A 350 1.72 -18.58 7.12
CA GLU A 350 1.44 -17.98 8.42
C GLU A 350 0.40 -18.78 9.21
N THR A 351 -0.65 -19.26 8.54
CA THR A 351 -1.64 -20.14 9.17
C THR A 351 -1.01 -21.45 9.61
N TYR A 352 -0.19 -22.07 8.77
CA TYR A 352 0.56 -23.28 9.12
C TYR A 352 1.46 -23.06 10.34
N ARG A 353 2.21 -21.94 10.35
CA ARG A 353 3.10 -21.58 11.47
C ARG A 353 2.32 -21.35 12.76
N ARG A 354 1.17 -20.65 12.72
CA ARG A 354 0.31 -20.42 13.88
C ARG A 354 -0.24 -21.72 14.47
N LEU A 355 -0.65 -22.68 13.62
CA LEU A 355 -1.11 -24.00 14.07
C LEU A 355 0.00 -24.80 14.78
N LEU A 356 1.24 -24.71 14.30
CA LEU A 356 2.39 -25.34 14.98
C LEU A 356 2.64 -24.69 16.34
N LEU A 357 2.60 -23.35 16.42
CA LEU A 357 2.81 -22.59 17.66
C LEU A 357 1.68 -22.82 18.68
N SER A 358 0.43 -23.01 18.25
CA SER A 358 -0.71 -23.29 19.12
C SER A 358 -0.76 -24.75 19.60
N GLY A 359 0.11 -25.62 19.07
CA GLY A 359 0.12 -27.06 19.37
C GLY A 359 -0.96 -27.86 18.63
N GLU A 360 -1.62 -27.27 17.63
CA GLU A 360 -2.62 -27.93 16.77
C GLU A 360 -1.97 -28.78 15.65
N THR A 361 -1.02 -29.63 16.02
CA THR A 361 -0.16 -30.38 15.09
C THR A 361 -0.95 -31.21 14.08
N ALA A 362 -2.06 -31.83 14.47
CA ALA A 362 -2.89 -32.62 13.55
C ALA A 362 -3.51 -31.79 12.41
N ARG A 363 -3.85 -30.51 12.67
CA ARG A 363 -4.37 -29.60 11.63
C ARG A 363 -3.25 -29.13 10.72
N ALA A 364 -2.08 -28.84 11.28
CA ALA A 364 -0.89 -28.48 10.51
C ALA A 364 -0.48 -29.63 9.56
N GLU A 365 -0.47 -30.87 10.06
CA GLU A 365 -0.16 -32.07 9.26
C GLU A 365 -1.18 -32.30 8.13
N ASP A 366 -2.49 -32.15 8.39
CA ASP A 366 -3.53 -32.23 7.34
C ASP A 366 -3.33 -31.16 6.26
N MET A 367 -3.05 -29.93 6.67
CA MET A 367 -2.82 -28.80 5.76
C MET A 367 -1.58 -29.02 4.88
N ALA A 368 -0.47 -29.48 5.47
CA ALA A 368 0.75 -29.81 4.74
C ALA A 368 0.56 -31.00 3.79
N ALA A 369 -0.18 -32.05 4.23
CA ALA A 369 -0.47 -33.22 3.42
C ALA A 369 -1.34 -32.89 2.20
N ARG A 370 -2.37 -32.06 2.38
CA ARG A 370 -3.21 -31.58 1.27
C ARG A 370 -2.39 -30.78 0.27
N ALA A 371 -1.61 -29.81 0.73
CA ALA A 371 -0.76 -29.02 -0.16
C ALA A 371 0.43 -29.79 -0.77
N GLY A 372 0.63 -31.06 -0.40
CA GLY A 372 1.72 -31.89 -0.92
C GLY A 372 3.12 -31.41 -0.51
N LEU A 373 3.23 -30.75 0.65
CA LEU A 373 4.51 -30.20 1.12
C LEU A 373 5.50 -31.30 1.51
N SER A 374 6.73 -31.19 0.99
CA SER A 374 7.85 -32.03 1.44
C SER A 374 8.27 -31.70 2.87
N ALA A 375 9.01 -32.59 3.52
CA ALA A 375 9.57 -32.33 4.84
C ALA A 375 10.47 -31.08 4.84
N ASP A 376 11.29 -30.92 3.80
CA ASP A 376 12.17 -29.76 3.64
C ASP A 376 11.36 -28.45 3.50
N GLN A 377 10.26 -28.47 2.75
CA GLN A 377 9.37 -27.32 2.61
C GLN A 377 8.67 -26.99 3.94
N GLN A 378 8.23 -28.00 4.70
CA GLN A 378 7.63 -27.80 6.02
C GLN A 378 8.62 -27.18 7.00
N GLU A 379 9.86 -27.66 7.03
CA GLU A 379 10.95 -27.10 7.84
C GLU A 379 11.28 -25.66 7.41
N GLN A 380 11.35 -25.41 6.10
CA GLN A 380 11.60 -24.09 5.55
C GLN A 380 10.50 -23.08 5.89
N ILE A 381 9.22 -23.45 5.78
CA ILE A 381 8.09 -22.57 6.14
C ILE A 381 8.10 -22.28 7.65
N ALA A 382 8.31 -23.32 8.47
CA ALA A 382 8.36 -23.20 9.92
C ALA A 382 9.54 -22.32 10.39
N GLY A 383 10.68 -22.41 9.70
CA GLY A 383 11.90 -21.65 10.02
C GLY A 383 12.07 -20.32 9.27
N ARG A 384 11.22 -20.02 8.27
CA ARG A 384 11.33 -18.79 7.45
C ARG A 384 11.17 -17.56 8.33
N THR A 385 12.17 -16.68 8.24
CA THR A 385 12.12 -15.34 8.83
C THR A 385 11.90 -14.30 7.75
N ILE A 386 11.08 -13.30 8.07
CA ILE A 386 10.86 -12.13 7.24
C ILE A 386 11.35 -10.93 8.04
N LYS A 387 12.45 -10.33 7.59
CA LYS A 387 12.99 -9.10 8.16
C LYS A 387 12.56 -7.94 7.30
N THR A 388 12.02 -6.93 7.95
CA THR A 388 11.55 -5.70 7.30
C THR A 388 12.34 -4.51 7.81
N VAL A 389 12.06 -3.35 7.23
CA VAL A 389 12.63 -2.08 7.65
C VAL A 389 11.53 -1.08 7.95
N ALA A 390 11.84 -0.05 8.74
CA ALA A 390 10.92 1.06 8.98
C ALA A 390 10.60 1.77 7.66
N SER A 391 9.30 1.94 7.36
CA SER A 391 8.85 2.66 6.17
C SER A 391 9.02 4.17 6.28
N ARG A 392 9.04 4.69 7.51
CA ARG A 392 9.14 6.11 7.83
C ARG A 392 10.03 6.35 9.04
N ALA A 393 10.47 7.59 9.17
CA ALA A 393 11.20 8.06 10.33
C ALA A 393 10.25 8.51 11.45
N PHE A 394 10.64 8.24 12.69
CA PHE A 394 9.91 8.60 13.89
C PHE A 394 10.82 9.34 14.86
N GLY A 395 10.30 10.42 15.43
CA GLY A 395 11.07 11.30 16.29
C GLY A 395 10.25 11.99 17.35
N ILE A 396 10.91 12.89 18.09
CA ILE A 396 10.26 13.81 19.03
C ILE A 396 10.56 15.25 18.70
N VAL A 397 9.65 16.15 19.05
CA VAL A 397 9.94 17.58 19.04
C VAL A 397 10.92 17.92 20.16
N VAL A 398 12.05 18.51 19.79
CA VAL A 398 13.05 19.07 20.71
C VAL A 398 13.06 20.58 20.59
N THR A 399 13.48 21.26 21.67
CA THR A 399 13.66 22.71 21.67
C THR A 399 15.11 23.05 21.99
N ASP A 400 15.76 23.75 21.07
CA ASP A 400 17.13 24.23 21.30
C ASP A 400 17.15 25.27 22.44
N LYS A 401 18.10 25.13 23.36
CA LYS A 401 18.17 25.95 24.57
C LYS A 401 18.50 27.41 24.28
N GLU A 402 19.34 27.69 23.28
CA GLU A 402 19.87 29.02 23.01
C GLU A 402 18.95 29.82 22.07
N THR A 403 18.53 29.20 20.98
CA THR A 403 17.73 29.80 19.92
C THR A 403 16.23 29.69 20.17
N ARG A 404 15.81 28.74 21.03
CA ARG A 404 14.41 28.35 21.23
C ARG A 404 13.72 27.85 19.95
N ARG A 405 14.48 27.49 18.91
CA ARG A 405 13.94 26.81 17.71
C ARG A 405 13.44 25.44 18.12
N ARG A 406 12.24 25.09 17.65
CA ARG A 406 11.70 23.73 17.73
C ARG A 406 12.14 22.99 16.46
N SER A 407 12.56 21.75 16.61
CA SER A 407 12.89 20.85 15.51
C SER A 407 12.52 19.42 15.89
N VAL A 408 12.44 18.52 14.91
CA VAL A 408 12.22 17.10 15.15
C VAL A 408 13.58 16.39 15.19
N GLU A 409 13.81 15.63 16.25
CA GLU A 409 14.92 14.69 16.35
C GLU A 409 14.37 13.29 16.07
N HIS A 410 14.71 12.70 14.92
CA HIS A 410 14.35 11.32 14.58
C HIS A 410 15.26 10.33 15.31
N LEU A 411 14.65 9.34 15.98
CA LEU A 411 15.37 8.27 16.69
C LEU A 411 15.31 6.94 15.95
N VAL A 412 14.24 6.73 15.17
CA VAL A 412 14.13 5.61 14.23
C VAL A 412 14.06 6.23 12.85
N HIS A 413 14.96 5.84 11.96
CA HIS A 413 15.05 6.39 10.61
C HIS A 413 14.35 5.49 9.60
N ALA A 414 13.95 6.07 8.47
CA ALA A 414 13.47 5.28 7.36
C ALA A 414 14.57 4.28 6.94
N ASN A 415 14.16 3.06 6.62
CA ASN A 415 15.04 1.92 6.33
C ASN A 415 15.81 1.33 7.52
N ASP A 416 15.54 1.71 8.77
CA ASP A 416 16.13 0.99 9.91
C ASP A 416 15.59 -0.44 10.01
N PRO A 417 16.44 -1.46 10.26
CA PRO A 417 15.99 -2.84 10.41
C PRO A 417 15.00 -3.00 11.56
N LEU A 418 13.90 -3.73 11.32
CA LEU A 418 12.90 -4.03 12.33
C LEU A 418 13.09 -5.43 12.93
N PRO A 419 12.86 -5.59 14.26
CA PRO A 419 12.48 -4.54 15.22
C PRO A 419 13.65 -3.59 15.54
N ALA A 420 13.33 -2.31 15.75
CA ALA A 420 14.28 -1.26 16.10
C ALA A 420 14.00 -0.74 17.51
N ALA A 421 15.06 -0.53 18.31
CA ALA A 421 14.95 0.10 19.62
C ALA A 421 16.11 1.06 19.84
N VAL A 422 15.81 2.35 20.04
CA VAL A 422 16.80 3.41 20.21
C VAL A 422 16.47 4.20 21.46
N THR A 423 17.47 4.39 22.32
CA THR A 423 17.37 5.18 23.55
C THR A 423 18.31 6.37 23.47
N GLN A 424 17.78 7.57 23.68
CA GLN A 424 18.54 8.83 23.68
C GLN A 424 18.22 9.67 24.92
N GLU A 425 19.21 10.40 25.41
CA GLU A 425 19.04 11.34 26.52
C GLU A 425 18.68 12.75 25.99
N PHE A 426 17.63 13.32 26.55
CA PHE A 426 17.22 14.71 26.38
C PHE A 426 17.30 15.46 27.71
N TYR A 427 17.18 16.78 27.68
CA TYR A 427 17.39 17.60 28.88
C TYR A 427 16.36 18.72 28.99
N THR A 428 15.95 19.03 30.22
CA THR A 428 15.17 20.25 30.51
C THR A 428 15.96 21.51 30.18
N ILE A 429 15.28 22.54 29.67
CA ILE A 429 15.95 23.79 29.27
C ILE A 429 15.81 24.88 30.33
N ASP A 430 14.74 24.86 31.13
CA ASP A 430 14.45 25.89 32.14
C ASP A 430 14.68 25.41 33.58
N GLN A 431 15.04 26.34 34.47
CA GLN A 431 15.25 26.03 35.89
C GLN A 431 13.91 25.79 36.60
N GLY A 432 13.81 24.71 37.37
CA GLY A 432 12.61 24.38 38.13
C GLY A 432 11.46 23.84 37.27
N GLN A 433 11.73 23.43 36.03
CA GLN A 433 10.75 22.81 35.13
C GLN A 433 10.12 21.57 35.80
N THR A 434 8.79 21.52 35.85
CA THR A 434 8.02 20.45 36.55
C THR A 434 7.38 19.44 35.60
N GLY A 435 7.62 19.57 34.29
CA GLY A 435 7.14 18.63 33.30
C GLY A 435 7.76 18.86 31.94
N VAL A 436 7.78 17.82 31.12
CA VAL A 436 8.23 17.83 29.73
C VAL A 436 7.11 17.27 28.87
N THR A 437 6.70 18.05 27.87
CA THR A 437 5.81 17.56 26.81
C THR A 437 6.63 16.73 25.84
N VAL A 438 6.16 15.53 25.55
CA VAL A 438 6.72 14.59 24.58
C VAL A 438 5.75 14.54 23.41
N GLU A 439 6.09 15.26 22.35
CA GLU A 439 5.37 15.25 21.07
C GLU A 439 6.07 14.27 20.13
N VAL A 440 5.41 13.15 19.84
CA VAL A 440 5.92 12.10 18.95
C VAL A 440 5.49 12.41 17.53
N MET A 441 6.46 12.44 16.63
CA MET A 441 6.31 12.86 15.25
C MET A 441 6.63 11.71 14.28
N GLU A 442 5.88 11.62 13.19
CA GLU A 442 6.13 10.75 12.04
C GLU A 442 6.47 11.61 10.81
N GLN A 443 7.48 11.22 10.06
CA GLN A 443 7.85 11.99 8.87
C GLN A 443 6.77 11.90 7.77
N ALA A 444 6.20 13.04 7.38
CA ALA A 444 5.11 13.06 6.39
C ALA A 444 5.65 13.02 4.95
N GLY A 445 6.77 13.70 4.69
CA GLY A 445 7.39 13.80 3.36
C GLY A 445 8.26 12.61 2.93
N GLN A 446 8.74 12.65 1.68
CA GLN A 446 9.61 11.59 1.10
C GLN A 446 11.06 11.62 1.62
N ALA A 447 11.52 12.74 2.17
CA ALA A 447 12.88 12.91 2.70
C ALA A 447 12.78 13.44 4.12
N GLU A 448 13.55 12.87 5.06
CA GLU A 448 13.57 13.30 6.46
C GLU A 448 13.86 14.81 6.59
N SER A 449 13.07 15.50 7.42
CA SER A 449 13.18 16.95 7.67
C SER A 449 13.08 17.24 9.16
N ASP A 450 13.97 18.08 9.68
CA ASP A 450 13.95 18.53 11.07
C ASP A 450 12.88 19.59 11.34
N GLU A 451 12.20 20.10 10.30
CA GLU A 451 11.13 21.08 10.44
C GLU A 451 9.83 20.42 10.93
N PRO A 452 9.24 20.89 12.05
CA PRO A 452 8.02 20.29 12.59
C PRO A 452 6.83 20.26 11.62
N ASP A 453 6.74 21.23 10.71
CA ASP A 453 5.64 21.32 9.73
C ASP A 453 5.72 20.25 8.63
N ASP A 454 6.91 19.64 8.43
CA ASP A 454 7.12 18.54 7.49
C ASP A 454 6.83 17.16 8.12
N ASN A 455 6.47 17.14 9.41
CA ASN A 455 6.19 15.94 10.19
C ASN A 455 4.74 15.96 10.71
N GLY A 456 4.10 14.80 10.77
CA GLY A 456 2.80 14.63 11.40
C GLY A 456 2.93 14.34 12.90
N LEU A 457 2.20 15.07 13.75
CA LEU A 457 2.07 14.74 15.17
C LEU A 457 1.21 13.47 15.30
N ILE A 458 1.77 12.41 15.87
CA ILE A 458 1.08 11.11 16.02
C ILE A 458 0.70 10.80 17.48
N ALA A 459 1.40 11.37 18.46
CA ALA A 459 1.02 11.28 19.87
C ALA A 459 1.61 12.42 20.68
N GLU A 460 0.96 12.75 21.80
CA GLU A 460 1.46 13.70 22.78
C GLU A 460 1.23 13.18 24.20
N GLY A 461 2.19 13.40 25.08
CA GLY A 461 2.02 13.17 26.51
C GLY A 461 2.91 14.07 27.35
N VAL A 462 2.63 14.15 28.65
CA VAL A 462 3.43 14.97 29.59
C VAL A 462 4.07 14.07 30.63
N LEU A 463 5.40 14.02 30.63
CA LEU A 463 6.19 13.43 31.70
C LEU A 463 6.34 14.47 32.82
N LYS A 464 6.00 14.11 34.06
CA LYS A 464 6.20 15.00 35.20
C LYS A 464 7.65 14.94 35.66
N ILE A 465 8.13 16.09 36.13
CA ILE A 465 9.46 16.23 36.72
C ILE A 465 9.28 16.71 38.16
N PRO A 466 10.03 16.12 39.12
CA PRO A 466 10.01 16.58 40.49
C PRO A 466 10.31 18.09 40.60
N PRO A 467 9.67 18.82 41.52
CA PRO A 467 9.92 20.24 41.67
C PRO A 467 11.36 20.52 42.13
N GLY A 468 11.92 21.66 41.71
CA GLY A 468 13.23 22.14 42.18
C GLY A 468 14.45 21.59 41.43
N LYS A 469 14.26 20.91 40.30
CA LYS A 469 15.37 20.44 39.45
C LYS A 469 16.09 21.59 38.72
N PRO A 470 17.42 21.48 38.53
CA PRO A 470 18.16 22.44 37.71
C PRO A 470 17.79 22.30 36.24
N SER A 471 18.06 23.34 35.44
CA SER A 471 18.13 23.23 33.98
C SER A 471 19.20 22.18 33.61
N GLY A 472 18.96 21.41 32.55
CA GLY A 472 19.82 20.31 32.15
C GLY A 472 19.48 18.98 32.84
N TRP A 473 18.29 18.86 33.46
CA TRP A 473 17.85 17.61 34.07
C TRP A 473 17.59 16.54 32.99
N PRO A 474 18.20 15.34 33.10
CA PRO A 474 18.15 14.32 32.07
C PRO A 474 16.80 13.59 32.02
N ILE A 475 16.32 13.35 30.81
CA ILE A 475 15.13 12.57 30.48
C ILE A 475 15.56 11.51 29.47
N GLU A 476 15.33 10.25 29.78
CA GLU A 476 15.66 9.14 28.89
C GLU A 476 14.44 8.83 28.04
N VAL A 477 14.59 8.90 26.71
CA VAL A 477 13.50 8.61 25.78
C VAL A 477 13.90 7.41 24.93
N THR A 478 13.05 6.39 24.90
CA THR A 478 13.23 5.16 24.12
C THR A 478 12.12 5.04 23.09
N PHE A 479 12.50 4.86 21.85
CA PHE A 479 11.62 4.48 20.75
C PHE A 479 11.83 3.00 20.48
N ALA A 480 10.75 2.22 20.52
CA ALA A 480 10.76 0.81 20.14
C ALA A 480 9.70 0.60 19.06
N LEU A 481 10.13 0.26 17.85
CA LEU A 481 9.27 -0.05 16.71
C LEU A 481 9.41 -1.54 16.38
N ASP A 482 8.30 -2.27 16.40
CA ASP A 482 8.30 -3.69 16.07
C ASP A 482 8.01 -3.97 14.60
N THR A 483 8.03 -5.25 14.21
CA THR A 483 7.77 -5.69 12.83
C THR A 483 6.32 -5.52 12.39
N SER A 484 5.38 -5.31 13.31
CA SER A 484 3.97 -5.03 13.00
C SER A 484 3.72 -3.54 12.72
N GLY A 485 4.70 -2.68 13.04
CA GLY A 485 4.58 -1.23 12.96
C GLY A 485 4.07 -0.59 14.25
N LEU A 486 3.99 -1.33 15.38
CA LEU A 486 3.63 -0.74 16.67
C LEU A 486 4.81 0.06 17.22
N LEU A 487 4.60 1.36 17.39
CA LEU A 487 5.57 2.26 18.03
C LEU A 487 5.24 2.41 19.52
N GLN A 488 6.19 2.02 20.37
CA GLN A 488 6.18 2.31 21.80
C GLN A 488 7.24 3.36 22.11
N VAL A 489 6.78 4.49 22.67
CA VAL A 489 7.65 5.57 23.16
C VAL A 489 7.60 5.61 24.68
N THR A 490 8.73 5.35 25.31
CA THR A 490 8.88 5.42 26.77
C THR A 490 9.78 6.58 27.12
N SER A 491 9.27 7.51 27.93
CA SER A 491 10.05 8.64 28.49
C SER A 491 10.16 8.49 29.99
N ARG A 492 11.38 8.50 30.53
CA ARG A 492 11.64 8.21 31.94
C ARG A 492 12.49 9.28 32.60
N GLU A 493 12.06 9.69 33.79
CA GLU A 493 12.83 10.53 34.71
C GLU A 493 13.70 9.64 35.62
N ARG A 494 14.98 9.98 35.77
CA ARG A 494 15.98 9.07 36.36
C ARG A 494 15.92 8.91 37.88
N GLU A 495 15.51 9.93 38.63
CA GLU A 495 15.57 9.88 40.11
C GLU A 495 14.35 9.18 40.72
N THR A 496 13.15 9.57 40.30
CA THR A 496 11.89 9.01 40.82
C THR A 496 11.48 7.74 40.09
N GLY A 497 11.99 7.54 38.87
CA GLY A 497 11.51 6.49 37.98
C GLY A 497 10.11 6.76 37.43
N GLU A 498 9.61 8.00 37.55
CA GLU A 498 8.37 8.39 36.88
C GLU A 498 8.54 8.22 35.37
N GLU A 499 7.52 7.62 34.75
CA GLU A 499 7.56 7.16 33.38
C GLU A 499 6.28 7.57 32.66
N LEU A 500 6.45 8.01 31.43
CA LEU A 500 5.39 8.20 30.45
C LEU A 500 5.57 7.12 29.38
N GLU A 501 4.57 6.28 29.21
CA GLU A 501 4.52 5.29 28.15
C GLU A 501 3.42 5.67 27.17
N LEU A 502 3.80 5.91 25.92
CA LEU A 502 2.89 6.15 24.81
C LEU A 502 2.95 4.93 23.89
N ARG A 503 1.84 4.19 23.81
CA ARG A 503 1.65 3.13 22.80
C ARG A 503 0.79 3.69 21.70
N ILE A 504 1.38 3.78 20.51
CA ILE A 504 0.78 4.51 19.41
C ILE A 504 0.36 3.49 18.36
N GLN A 505 -0.95 3.26 18.30
CA GLN A 505 -1.60 2.61 17.16
C GLN A 505 -2.24 3.76 16.37
N ILE A 506 -1.57 4.16 15.31
CA ILE A 506 -1.83 5.43 14.63
C ILE A 506 -3.17 5.32 13.87
N GLY A 507 -4.07 6.29 14.05
CA GLY A 507 -5.13 6.62 13.10
C GLY A 507 -6.31 5.63 12.92
N GLY A 508 -7.42 6.18 12.44
CA GLY A 508 -8.59 5.43 12.00
C GLY A 508 -9.61 5.08 13.09
N MET A 509 -10.66 4.39 12.66
CA MET A 509 -11.83 4.05 13.46
C MET A 509 -11.47 3.26 14.73
N SER A 510 -12.04 3.58 15.88
CA SER A 510 -11.97 2.76 17.09
C SER A 510 -12.60 1.37 16.86
N GLU A 511 -12.27 0.39 17.70
CA GLU A 511 -12.89 -0.95 17.64
C GLU A 511 -14.43 -0.90 17.79
N GLU A 512 -14.95 0.08 18.53
CA GLU A 512 -16.39 0.32 18.66
C GLU A 512 -16.98 0.82 17.33
N GLU A 513 -16.36 1.81 16.69
CA GLU A 513 -16.77 2.32 15.38
C GLU A 513 -16.68 1.24 14.29
N VAL A 514 -15.64 0.39 14.32
CA VAL A 514 -15.51 -0.76 13.41
C VAL A 514 -16.69 -1.71 13.56
N ALA A 515 -17.09 -2.03 14.79
CA ALA A 515 -18.25 -2.89 15.05
C ALA A 515 -19.57 -2.25 14.60
N GLU A 516 -19.74 -0.95 14.83
CA GLU A 516 -20.90 -0.18 14.35
C GLU A 516 -20.99 -0.17 12.83
N SER A 517 -19.91 0.16 12.14
CA SER A 517 -19.85 0.15 10.67
C SER A 517 -20.09 -1.24 10.12
N ARG A 518 -19.50 -2.29 10.70
CA ARG A 518 -19.79 -3.68 10.29
C ARG A 518 -21.29 -3.99 10.38
N ALA A 519 -21.94 -3.62 11.49
CA ALA A 519 -23.37 -3.85 11.69
C ALA A 519 -24.26 -3.01 10.76
N ALA A 520 -23.82 -1.79 10.41
CA ALA A 520 -24.52 -0.94 9.45
C ALA A 520 -24.38 -1.48 8.02
N LEU A 521 -23.16 -1.86 7.62
CA LEU A 521 -22.85 -2.31 6.26
C LEU A 521 -23.36 -3.72 5.98
N SER A 522 -23.56 -4.57 7.00
CA SER A 522 -24.14 -5.91 6.82
C SER A 522 -25.57 -5.89 6.27
N ARG A 523 -26.25 -4.73 6.29
CA ARG A 523 -27.61 -4.55 5.75
C ARG A 523 -27.63 -4.04 4.31
N VAL A 524 -26.50 -3.52 3.84
CA VAL A 524 -26.33 -3.00 2.48
C VAL A 524 -26.05 -4.17 1.55
N GLN A 525 -26.80 -4.28 0.45
CA GLN A 525 -26.50 -5.26 -0.60
C GLN A 525 -25.25 -4.82 -1.37
N VAL A 526 -24.34 -5.76 -1.62
CA VAL A 526 -23.20 -5.56 -2.52
C VAL A 526 -23.30 -6.53 -3.68
N SER A 527 -23.12 -6.00 -4.88
CA SER A 527 -23.18 -6.74 -6.13
C SER A 527 -22.08 -6.38 -7.10
#